data_AF-A0A2L2LXF3-F1
#
_entry.id   AF-A0A2L2LXF3-F1
#
_cell.length_a   1.000
_cell.length_b   1.000
_cell.length_c   1.000
_cell.angle_alpha   90.00
_cell.angle_beta   90.00
_cell.angle_gamma   90.00
#
_symmetry.space_group_name_H-M   'P 1'
#
loop_
_entity.id
_entity.type
_entity.pdbx_description
1 polymer ?
#
loop_
_entity_poly.entity_id
_entity_poly.type
_entity_poly.pdbx_seq_one_letter_code
_entity_poly.pdbx_strand_id
1 'polypeptide(L)'
;MNAQTQIAQQQAHSVGLLNLEAFELSQRIAKMLASSTLVPEQYRSVVKVKAGKDSFGNMQYRDEENPNGLSNCIIALNMANRMGADPLMVMQNLYLIEGRPAWSSQFIMAAINSCGRFSALRFDLEDLGETEVEYQETVWENRQKKTVAKKVTVKNLTCVAWAIERETGERIESSKITMEMAVKEGWYGKNGSKWQTMPEQMLRYRAASFFGRVYAPELLMGLRSAEEEHDRIIDVTPDTATVSVQHDLGAVKKQILQAKTLDELDTIAADIEKYSDKEKTELDKLLNAQYKKYSEAATTKKTKAQPKATEETVIEDAPTETSGEVVNAELNVDELKRLQAEAEAVVQQKKQPSSAEMKKEYAKALNTAKSLADVLDIEEQIENDAALTQPDAQYLQANIEQVRAKFEKPQTQPEQQQTAAAAPDPIKSKSVMGGLMTSIANSKTVDELKNVAELMNQNKDKLLAEHKTELLTEYKQRKEFIENQQDMFE
;
A
#
# COMPACT_ATOMS: atom_id res chain seq x y z
N MET A 1 24.09 -40.38 45.95
CA MET A 1 24.66 -40.03 44.63
C MET A 1 23.60 -39.50 43.64
N ASN A 2 22.34 -39.95 43.73
CA ASN A 2 21.37 -39.84 42.63
C ASN A 2 20.86 -38.41 42.31
N ALA A 3 20.94 -37.45 43.24
CA ALA A 3 20.41 -36.09 43.02
C ALA A 3 21.15 -35.34 41.88
N GLN A 4 22.48 -35.42 41.83
CA GLN A 4 23.27 -34.82 40.75
C GLN A 4 22.98 -35.48 39.39
N THR A 5 22.70 -36.79 39.38
CA THR A 5 22.34 -37.54 38.18
C THR A 5 20.99 -37.11 37.61
N GLN A 6 19.99 -36.84 38.48
CA GLN A 6 18.68 -36.35 38.04
C GLN A 6 18.74 -34.91 37.51
N ILE A 7 19.56 -34.04 38.12
CA ILE A 7 19.79 -32.67 37.62
C ILE A 7 20.42 -32.72 36.21
N ALA A 8 21.39 -33.60 35.97
CA ALA A 8 21.98 -33.79 34.64
C ALA A 8 20.95 -34.29 33.61
N GLN A 9 20.05 -35.20 34.00
CA GLN A 9 19.02 -35.72 33.09
C GLN A 9 17.96 -34.66 32.73
N GLN A 10 17.60 -33.75 33.63
CA GLN A 10 16.67 -32.65 33.31
C GLN A 10 17.26 -31.63 32.31
N GLN A 11 18.59 -31.47 32.26
CA GLN A 11 19.25 -30.55 31.31
C GLN A 11 19.25 -31.08 29.86
N ALA A 12 19.19 -32.41 29.67
CA ALA A 12 19.31 -33.09 28.38
C ALA A 12 18.14 -32.84 27.39
N HIS A 13 17.04 -32.21 27.83
CA HIS A 13 15.85 -31.97 27.00
C HIS A 13 15.48 -30.49 26.88
N SER A 14 16.42 -29.58 27.18
CA SER A 14 16.24 -28.14 27.04
C SER A 14 16.60 -27.63 25.64
N VAL A 15 15.95 -26.54 25.21
CA VAL A 15 16.23 -25.82 23.95
C VAL A 15 17.59 -25.11 24.06
N GLY A 16 18.54 -25.43 23.18
CA GLY A 16 19.92 -24.93 23.28
C GLY A 16 20.62 -24.79 21.93
N LEU A 17 21.58 -23.87 21.87
CA LEU A 17 22.38 -23.59 20.66
C LEU A 17 23.78 -24.20 20.68
N LEU A 18 24.28 -24.59 21.87
CA LEU A 18 25.70 -24.95 22.10
C LEU A 18 25.94 -26.44 22.35
N ASN A 19 24.87 -27.25 22.43
CA ASN A 19 24.91 -28.71 22.48
C ASN A 19 24.19 -29.26 21.23
N LEU A 20 24.79 -30.24 20.55
CA LEU A 20 24.26 -30.86 19.34
C LEU A 20 22.84 -31.40 19.52
N GLU A 21 22.60 -32.16 20.59
CA GLU A 21 21.28 -32.77 20.86
C GLU A 21 20.20 -31.70 21.08
N ALA A 22 20.54 -30.69 21.89
CA ALA A 22 19.67 -29.55 22.17
C ALA A 22 19.41 -28.69 20.93
N PHE A 23 20.40 -28.58 20.03
CA PHE A 23 20.28 -27.82 18.78
C PHE A 23 19.46 -28.57 17.72
N GLU A 24 19.60 -29.88 17.60
CA GLU A 24 18.71 -30.71 16.79
C GLU A 24 17.26 -30.65 17.29
N LEU A 25 17.05 -30.76 18.61
CA LEU A 25 15.72 -30.60 19.21
C LEU A 25 15.15 -29.21 18.90
N SER A 26 15.96 -28.17 19.05
CA SER A 26 15.58 -26.78 18.72
C SER A 26 15.21 -26.62 17.24
N GLN A 27 15.96 -27.23 16.31
CA GLN A 27 15.60 -27.24 14.89
C GLN A 27 14.29 -27.98 14.61
N ARG A 28 14.03 -29.12 15.26
CA ARG A 28 12.79 -29.90 15.08
C ARG A 28 11.57 -29.10 15.56
N ILE A 29 11.68 -28.46 16.74
CA ILE A 29 10.64 -27.56 17.27
C ILE A 29 10.47 -26.34 16.35
N ALA A 30 11.56 -25.71 15.91
CA ALA A 30 11.52 -24.54 15.05
C ALA A 30 10.89 -24.83 13.67
N LYS A 31 11.12 -26.00 13.08
CA LYS A 31 10.46 -26.42 11.82
C LYS A 31 8.94 -26.55 12.01
N MET A 32 8.51 -27.14 13.12
CA MET A 32 7.09 -27.24 13.47
C MET A 32 6.46 -25.86 13.70
N LEU A 33 7.11 -24.97 14.47
CA LEU A 33 6.63 -23.60 14.70
C LEU A 33 6.60 -22.76 13.41
N ALA A 34 7.61 -22.86 12.55
CA ALA A 34 7.66 -22.15 11.27
C ALA A 34 6.54 -22.59 10.29
N SER A 35 6.01 -23.81 10.44
CA SER A 35 4.85 -24.29 9.67
C SER A 35 3.49 -23.83 10.22
N SER A 36 3.46 -23.24 11.42
CA SER A 36 2.22 -22.87 12.11
C SER A 36 1.67 -21.51 11.67
N THR A 37 0.38 -21.46 11.35
CA THR A 37 -0.33 -20.20 11.05
C THR A 37 -0.52 -19.32 12.28
N LEU A 38 -0.47 -19.87 13.49
CA LEU A 38 -0.53 -19.10 14.74
C LEU A 38 0.71 -18.22 14.94
N VAL A 39 1.87 -18.68 14.46
CA VAL A 39 3.15 -17.98 14.57
C VAL A 39 3.21 -16.80 13.57
N PRO A 40 3.74 -15.61 13.91
CA PRO A 40 3.78 -14.46 13.00
C PRO A 40 4.66 -14.66 11.75
N GLU A 41 4.37 -13.91 10.69
CA GLU A 41 4.92 -14.12 9.34
C GLU A 41 6.45 -14.09 9.26
N GLN A 42 7.11 -13.20 10.00
CA GLN A 42 8.58 -13.13 10.08
C GLN A 42 9.26 -14.43 10.57
N TYR A 43 8.51 -15.31 11.24
CA TYR A 43 8.94 -16.61 11.76
C TYR A 43 8.47 -17.81 10.91
N ARG A 44 7.47 -17.63 10.04
CA ARG A 44 6.95 -18.71 9.19
C ARG A 44 7.97 -19.09 8.12
N SER A 45 7.96 -20.36 7.68
CA SER A 45 8.76 -20.82 6.53
C SER A 45 8.22 -20.33 5.19
N VAL A 46 6.98 -19.87 5.14
CA VAL A 46 6.32 -19.31 3.94
C VAL A 46 5.68 -17.96 4.30
N VAL A 47 5.92 -16.96 3.46
CA VAL A 47 5.37 -15.59 3.57
C VAL A 47 4.53 -15.25 2.34
N LYS A 48 3.56 -14.35 2.51
CA LYS A 48 2.62 -13.95 1.44
C LYS A 48 3.04 -12.63 0.82
N VAL A 49 3.79 -12.69 -0.28
CA VAL A 49 4.25 -11.52 -1.03
C VAL A 49 3.13 -11.03 -1.96
N LYS A 50 2.95 -9.71 -2.09
CA LYS A 50 1.93 -9.12 -2.98
C LYS A 50 2.33 -9.35 -4.43
N ALA A 51 1.53 -10.14 -5.15
CA ALA A 51 1.81 -10.57 -6.52
C ALA A 51 1.26 -9.60 -7.60
N GLY A 52 0.67 -8.48 -7.18
CA GLY A 52 0.00 -7.51 -8.04
C GLY A 52 -1.48 -7.37 -7.70
N LYS A 53 -2.27 -6.84 -8.64
CA LYS A 53 -3.73 -6.79 -8.54
C LYS A 53 -4.36 -7.62 -9.64
N ASP A 54 -5.52 -8.22 -9.36
CA ASP A 54 -6.36 -8.82 -10.40
C ASP A 54 -7.05 -7.74 -11.25
N SER A 55 -7.73 -8.17 -12.32
CA SER A 55 -8.50 -7.29 -13.22
C SER A 55 -9.69 -6.57 -12.56
N PHE A 56 -10.01 -6.91 -11.30
CA PHE A 56 -11.06 -6.30 -10.49
C PHE A 56 -10.49 -5.39 -9.37
N GLY A 57 -9.16 -5.26 -9.29
CA GLY A 57 -8.46 -4.40 -8.35
C GLY A 57 -8.08 -5.05 -7.00
N ASN A 58 -8.44 -6.31 -6.77
CA ASN A 58 -8.09 -7.03 -5.53
C ASN A 58 -6.60 -7.34 -5.50
N MET A 59 -5.98 -7.25 -4.32
CA MET A 59 -4.56 -7.60 -4.14
C MET A 59 -4.39 -9.13 -4.22
N GLN A 60 -3.65 -9.62 -5.21
CA GLN A 60 -3.23 -11.02 -5.27
C GLN A 60 -2.00 -11.23 -4.38
N TYR A 61 -1.89 -12.42 -3.81
CA TYR A 61 -0.76 -12.83 -2.98
C TYR A 61 -0.16 -14.12 -3.52
N ARG A 62 1.17 -14.19 -3.53
CA ARG A 62 1.94 -15.40 -3.84
C ARG A 62 2.61 -15.88 -2.56
N ASP A 63 2.57 -17.18 -2.35
CA ASP A 63 3.31 -17.86 -1.29
C ASP A 63 4.78 -18.01 -1.73
N GLU A 64 5.71 -17.49 -0.93
CA GLU A 64 7.16 -17.47 -1.18
C GLU A 64 7.91 -18.00 0.06
N GLU A 65 9.00 -18.73 -0.16
CA GLU A 65 9.78 -19.33 0.94
C GLU A 65 10.58 -18.25 1.69
N ASN A 66 10.48 -18.25 3.02
CA ASN A 66 11.19 -17.33 3.90
C ASN A 66 12.49 -18.00 4.41
N PRO A 67 13.67 -17.68 3.85
CA PRO A 67 14.93 -18.30 4.27
C PRO A 67 15.30 -17.99 5.74
N ASN A 68 14.73 -16.92 6.31
CA ASN A 68 15.00 -16.52 7.69
C ASN A 68 14.04 -17.14 8.72
N GLY A 69 12.89 -17.69 8.30
CA GLY A 69 11.83 -18.13 9.22
C GLY A 69 12.31 -19.17 10.25
N LEU A 70 12.99 -20.22 9.78
CA LEU A 70 13.57 -21.25 10.65
C LEU A 70 14.61 -20.67 11.63
N SER A 71 15.51 -19.82 11.13
CA SER A 71 16.55 -19.16 11.93
C SER A 71 15.94 -18.25 13.00
N ASN A 72 14.95 -17.44 12.62
CA ASN A 72 14.21 -16.57 13.52
C ASN A 72 13.49 -17.38 14.61
N CYS A 73 12.87 -18.52 14.26
CA CYS A 73 12.27 -19.43 15.23
C CYS A 73 13.28 -19.96 16.24
N ILE A 74 14.48 -20.36 15.80
CA ILE A 74 15.56 -20.86 16.67
C ILE A 74 16.06 -19.76 17.63
N ILE A 75 16.19 -18.51 17.15
CA ILE A 75 16.58 -17.37 18.00
C ILE A 75 15.49 -17.04 19.03
N ALA A 76 14.22 -17.00 18.62
CA ALA A 76 13.10 -16.76 19.55
C ALA A 76 12.94 -17.89 20.58
N LEU A 77 13.18 -19.14 20.19
CA LEU A 77 13.25 -20.29 21.10
C LEU A 77 14.39 -20.15 22.13
N ASN A 78 15.58 -19.67 21.71
CA ASN A 78 16.67 -19.42 22.65
C ASN A 78 16.38 -18.20 23.57
N MET A 79 15.71 -17.17 23.06
CA MET A 79 15.25 -16.03 23.85
C MET A 79 14.25 -16.46 24.93
N ALA A 80 13.25 -17.27 24.55
CA ALA A 80 12.26 -17.82 25.46
C ALA A 80 12.89 -18.62 26.61
N ASN A 81 13.85 -19.51 26.31
CA ASN A 81 14.57 -20.25 27.35
C ASN A 81 15.38 -19.33 28.29
N ARG A 82 16.05 -18.29 27.77
CA ARG A 82 16.77 -17.30 28.60
C ARG A 82 15.85 -16.51 29.54
N MET A 83 14.62 -16.25 29.12
CA MET A 83 13.62 -15.51 29.90
C MET A 83 12.79 -16.41 30.85
N GLY A 84 12.90 -17.74 30.75
CA GLY A 84 11.94 -18.65 31.37
C GLY A 84 10.51 -18.50 30.84
N ALA A 85 10.37 -18.00 29.61
CA ALA A 85 9.11 -17.60 28.98
C ALA A 85 8.60 -18.67 28.00
N ASP A 86 7.29 -18.64 27.72
CA ASP A 86 6.70 -19.46 26.66
C ASP A 86 7.18 -19.03 25.26
N PRO A 87 7.60 -19.96 24.37
CA PRO A 87 8.07 -19.63 23.03
C PRO A 87 7.03 -18.94 22.14
N LEU A 88 5.75 -19.30 22.24
CA LEU A 88 4.70 -18.67 21.43
C LEU A 88 4.46 -17.24 21.93
N MET A 89 4.37 -17.01 23.24
CA MET A 89 4.28 -15.68 23.84
C MET A 89 5.43 -14.76 23.38
N VAL A 90 6.67 -15.28 23.34
CA VAL A 90 7.82 -14.55 22.80
C VAL A 90 7.65 -14.26 21.31
N MET A 91 7.30 -15.26 20.49
CA MET A 91 7.11 -15.05 19.04
C MET A 91 5.97 -14.08 18.69
N GLN A 92 4.90 -13.99 19.49
CA GLN A 92 3.83 -13.00 19.28
C GLN A 92 4.26 -11.56 19.60
N ASN A 93 5.23 -11.37 20.50
CA ASN A 93 5.57 -10.06 21.05
C ASN A 93 6.93 -9.51 20.60
N LEU A 94 7.76 -10.35 19.98
CA LEU A 94 9.07 -9.97 19.45
C LEU A 94 8.94 -9.62 17.96
N TYR A 95 9.03 -8.33 17.63
CA TYR A 95 9.02 -7.83 16.26
C TYR A 95 10.44 -7.75 15.70
N LEU A 96 10.62 -8.06 14.41
CA LEU A 96 11.90 -7.91 13.71
C LEU A 96 11.84 -6.73 12.75
N ILE A 97 12.53 -5.64 13.11
CA ILE A 97 12.45 -4.33 12.45
C ILE A 97 13.82 -4.01 11.87
N GLU A 98 13.98 -4.05 10.55
CA GLU A 98 15.29 -3.90 9.85
C GLU A 98 16.40 -4.81 10.42
N GLY A 99 16.03 -6.05 10.79
CA GLY A 99 16.94 -7.02 11.42
C GLY A 99 17.20 -6.78 12.91
N ARG A 100 16.60 -5.75 13.52
CA ARG A 100 16.68 -5.45 14.96
C ARG A 100 15.48 -6.06 15.69
N PRO A 101 15.69 -6.92 16.69
CA PRO A 101 14.60 -7.44 17.51
C PRO A 101 14.11 -6.39 18.53
N ALA A 102 12.80 -6.19 18.63
CA ALA A 102 12.18 -5.24 19.56
C ALA A 102 10.87 -5.80 20.15
N TRP A 103 10.58 -5.46 21.41
CA TRP A 103 9.39 -5.96 22.11
C TRP A 103 8.15 -5.12 21.83
N SER A 104 6.97 -5.73 21.81
CA SER A 104 5.71 -4.99 21.88
C SER A 104 5.68 -4.15 23.18
N SER A 105 5.23 -2.89 23.10
CA SER A 105 5.12 -2.06 24.32
C SER A 105 4.15 -2.67 25.36
N GLN A 106 3.19 -3.49 24.91
CA GLN A 106 2.31 -4.27 25.78
C GLN A 106 3.06 -5.36 26.56
N PHE A 107 4.01 -6.05 25.92
CA PHE A 107 4.86 -7.06 26.56
C PHE A 107 5.82 -6.43 27.56
N ILE A 108 6.40 -5.26 27.25
CA ILE A 108 7.20 -4.48 28.21
C ILE A 108 6.39 -4.18 29.48
N MET A 109 5.17 -3.66 29.32
CA MET A 109 4.27 -3.38 30.44
C MET A 109 3.90 -4.67 31.21
N ALA A 110 3.63 -5.77 30.51
CA ALA A 110 3.30 -7.05 31.13
C ALA A 110 4.47 -7.61 31.95
N ALA A 111 5.70 -7.58 31.41
CA ALA A 111 6.91 -8.04 32.07
C ALA A 111 7.23 -7.23 33.34
N ILE A 112 7.11 -5.89 33.28
CA ILE A 112 7.26 -5.01 34.44
C ILE A 112 6.20 -5.35 35.51
N ASN A 113 4.95 -5.60 35.10
CA ASN A 113 3.86 -5.96 36.03
C ASN A 113 4.04 -7.35 36.67
N SER A 114 4.66 -8.31 35.97
CA SER A 114 4.82 -9.70 36.42
C SER A 114 6.12 -9.99 37.15
N CYS A 115 7.16 -9.16 37.03
CA CYS A 115 8.49 -9.40 37.61
C CYS A 115 8.55 -9.44 39.14
N GLY A 116 7.48 -9.05 39.84
CA GLY A 116 7.40 -9.05 41.31
C GLY A 116 8.16 -7.92 42.01
N ARG A 117 9.20 -7.33 41.39
CA ARG A 117 9.99 -6.22 41.97
C ARG A 117 9.18 -4.94 42.19
N PHE A 118 8.23 -4.65 41.30
CA PHE A 118 7.42 -3.42 41.35
C PHE A 118 5.94 -3.70 41.63
N SER A 119 5.19 -2.64 41.97
CA SER A 119 3.74 -2.60 41.82
C SER A 119 3.34 -2.72 40.34
N ALA A 120 2.06 -2.94 40.06
CA ALA A 120 1.57 -2.73 38.71
C ALA A 120 1.85 -1.29 38.25
N LEU A 121 2.36 -1.13 37.03
CA LEU A 121 2.73 0.14 36.43
C LEU A 121 1.49 1.05 36.32
N ARG A 122 1.70 2.33 36.60
CA ARG A 122 0.71 3.40 36.51
C ARG A 122 1.26 4.54 35.67
N PHE A 123 0.36 5.42 35.24
CA PHE A 123 0.68 6.56 34.39
C PHE A 123 -0.05 7.78 34.91
N ASP A 124 0.70 8.81 35.24
CA ASP A 124 0.14 10.14 35.45
C ASP A 124 0.15 10.86 34.10
N LEU A 125 -1.01 11.41 33.72
CA LEU A 125 -1.20 12.20 32.51
C LEU A 125 -1.57 13.62 32.90
N GLU A 126 -0.82 14.60 32.39
CA GLU A 126 -1.06 16.03 32.61
C GLU A 126 -1.35 16.69 31.26
N ASP A 127 -2.27 17.66 31.27
CA ASP A 127 -2.66 18.43 30.10
C ASP A 127 -2.10 19.86 30.22
N LEU A 128 -1.08 20.20 29.42
CA LEU A 128 -0.50 21.55 29.39
C LEU A 128 -1.27 22.50 28.45
N GLY A 129 -2.38 22.06 27.85
CA GLY A 129 -3.12 22.82 26.84
C GLY A 129 -2.49 22.72 25.46
N GLU A 130 -2.77 23.70 24.60
CA GLU A 130 -2.27 23.73 23.22
C GLU A 130 -0.90 24.41 23.13
N THR A 131 -0.04 23.91 22.25
CA THR A 131 1.30 24.46 22.01
C THR A 131 1.61 24.39 20.51
N GLU A 132 2.05 25.50 19.92
CA GLU A 132 2.67 25.47 18.59
C GLU A 132 4.09 24.94 18.70
N VAL A 133 4.39 23.87 17.96
CA VAL A 133 5.71 23.26 17.94
C VAL A 133 6.25 23.26 16.51
N GLU A 134 7.46 23.75 16.34
CA GLU A 134 8.19 23.67 15.08
C GLU A 134 8.90 22.31 14.98
N TYR A 135 8.66 21.60 13.89
CA TYR A 135 9.41 20.41 13.50
C TYR A 135 10.02 20.57 12.11
N GLN A 136 11.08 19.81 11.85
CA GLN A 136 11.76 19.80 10.57
C GLN A 136 11.24 18.64 9.72
N GLU A 137 10.70 18.95 8.54
CA GLU A 137 10.29 17.97 7.55
C GLU A 137 11.20 18.06 6.32
N THR A 138 11.75 16.94 5.87
CA THR A 138 12.55 16.88 4.65
C THR A 138 11.62 16.78 3.45
N VAL A 139 11.31 17.91 2.84
CA VAL A 139 10.50 17.99 1.63
C VAL A 139 11.40 17.88 0.40
N TRP A 140 10.99 17.11 -0.60
CA TRP A 140 11.67 17.09 -1.89
C TRP A 140 11.23 18.29 -2.74
N GLU A 141 12.15 19.18 -3.08
CA GLU A 141 11.92 20.31 -3.98
C GLU A 141 12.91 20.19 -5.15
N ASN A 142 12.42 20.13 -6.39
CA ASN A 142 13.24 20.03 -7.61
C ASN A 142 14.32 18.91 -7.59
N ARG A 143 13.95 17.71 -7.11
CA ARG A 143 14.86 16.54 -6.90
C ARG A 143 15.98 16.76 -5.86
N GLN A 144 15.92 17.81 -5.05
CA GLN A 144 16.82 18.03 -3.91
C GLN A 144 16.04 17.81 -2.60
N LYS A 145 16.67 17.15 -1.61
CA LYS A 145 16.14 17.04 -0.25
C LYS A 145 16.34 18.38 0.46
N LYS A 146 15.25 19.05 0.87
CA LYS A 146 15.28 20.35 1.53
C LYS A 146 14.54 20.27 2.87
N THR A 147 15.25 20.54 3.95
CA THR A 147 14.65 20.59 5.29
C THR A 147 13.84 21.87 5.44
N VAL A 148 12.53 21.74 5.64
CA VAL A 148 11.60 22.85 5.84
C VAL A 148 11.05 22.77 7.26
N ALA A 149 11.16 23.87 8.02
CA ALA A 149 10.50 23.98 9.31
C ALA A 149 9.00 24.21 9.11
N LYS A 150 8.16 23.33 9.67
CA LYS A 150 6.71 23.49 9.74
C LYS A 150 6.29 23.68 11.19
N LYS A 151 5.36 24.61 11.42
CA LYS A 151 4.63 24.74 12.68
C LYS A 151 3.43 23.79 12.66
N VAL A 152 3.22 23.06 13.75
CA VAL A 152 1.99 22.33 14.02
C VAL A 152 1.54 22.65 15.45
N THR A 153 0.27 23.05 15.58
CA THR A 153 -0.40 23.18 16.88
C THR A 153 -0.77 21.78 17.36
N VAL A 154 -0.24 21.37 18.51
CA VAL A 154 -0.57 20.10 19.18
C VAL A 154 -1.10 20.35 20.58
N LYS A 155 -2.01 19.47 21.02
CA LYS A 155 -2.37 19.38 22.43
C LYS A 155 -1.19 18.75 23.20
N ASN A 156 -0.56 19.53 24.07
CA ASN A 156 0.68 19.17 24.74
C ASN A 156 0.41 18.34 26.02
N LEU A 157 0.00 17.10 25.80
CA LEU A 157 -0.12 16.10 26.86
C LEU A 157 1.27 15.68 27.34
N THR A 158 1.44 15.51 28.65
CA THR A 158 2.62 14.87 29.25
C THR A 158 2.25 13.54 29.91
N CYS A 159 3.20 12.60 29.95
CA CYS A 159 3.06 11.32 30.61
C CYS A 159 4.30 10.97 31.45
N VAL A 160 4.06 10.48 32.66
CA VAL A 160 5.06 9.88 33.55
C VAL A 160 4.58 8.47 33.92
N ALA A 161 5.37 7.44 33.60
CA ALA A 161 5.11 6.09 34.08
C ALA A 161 5.73 5.92 35.48
N TRP A 162 5.00 5.36 36.43
CA TRP A 162 5.49 5.15 37.79
C TRP A 162 5.06 3.82 38.39
N ALA A 163 5.86 3.32 39.32
CA ALA A 163 5.55 2.15 40.13
C ALA A 163 6.22 2.28 41.51
N ILE A 164 5.70 1.55 42.49
CA ILE A 164 6.31 1.43 43.82
C ILE A 164 7.22 0.20 43.79
N GLU A 165 8.51 0.34 44.12
CA GLU A 165 9.40 -0.81 44.30
C GLU A 165 9.09 -1.50 45.64
N ARG A 166 8.94 -2.83 45.62
CA ARG A 166 8.41 -3.58 46.78
C ARG A 166 9.40 -3.79 47.92
N GLU A 167 10.70 -3.61 47.64
CA GLU A 167 11.77 -3.79 48.62
C GLU A 167 12.03 -2.49 49.40
N THR A 168 12.08 -1.36 48.71
CA THR A 168 12.30 -0.02 49.29
C THR A 168 11.01 0.67 49.73
N GLY A 169 9.87 0.36 49.10
CA GLY A 169 8.62 1.10 49.25
C GLY A 169 8.61 2.45 48.53
N GLU A 170 9.67 2.79 47.78
CA GLU A 170 9.81 4.08 47.11
C GLU A 170 9.01 4.13 45.79
N ARG A 171 8.44 5.31 45.49
CA ARG A 171 7.79 5.57 44.21
C ARG A 171 8.87 5.95 43.18
N ILE A 172 9.12 5.04 42.25
CA ILE A 172 10.03 5.23 41.13
C ILE A 172 9.24 5.74 39.92
N GLU A 173 9.80 6.70 39.17
CA GLU A 173 9.16 7.33 38.01
C GLU A 173 10.07 7.36 36.76
N SER A 174 9.45 7.33 35.58
CA SER A 174 10.14 7.53 34.30
C SER A 174 10.45 9.00 34.07
N SER A 175 11.38 9.29 33.15
CA SER A 175 11.47 10.63 32.55
C SER A 175 10.09 11.07 32.03
N LYS A 176 9.71 12.33 32.29
CA LYS A 176 8.47 12.93 31.75
C LYS A 176 8.59 13.09 30.24
N ILE A 177 7.58 12.60 29.51
CA ILE A 177 7.52 12.64 28.05
C ILE A 177 6.36 13.54 27.63
N THR A 178 6.58 14.43 26.66
CA THR A 178 5.58 15.39 26.18
C THR A 178 5.23 15.17 24.71
N MET A 179 4.06 15.60 24.26
CA MET A 179 3.73 15.62 22.83
C MET A 179 4.66 16.56 22.06
N GLU A 180 5.08 17.67 22.67
CA GLU A 180 6.12 18.55 22.11
C GLU A 180 7.43 17.80 21.80
N MET A 181 7.87 16.90 22.67
CA MET A 181 9.02 16.03 22.40
C MET A 181 8.75 15.10 21.20
N ALA A 182 7.58 14.48 21.13
CA ALA A 182 7.21 13.60 20.01
C ALA A 182 7.10 14.33 18.66
N VAL A 183 6.82 15.63 18.65
CA VAL A 183 6.87 16.48 17.45
C VAL A 183 8.32 16.85 17.11
N LYS A 184 9.12 17.29 18.08
CA LYS A 184 10.55 17.66 17.87
C LYS A 184 11.42 16.49 17.42
N GLU A 185 11.18 15.30 17.95
CA GLU A 185 11.85 14.05 17.56
C GLU A 185 11.28 13.44 16.26
N GLY A 186 10.30 14.09 15.61
CA GLY A 186 9.75 13.69 14.32
C GLY A 186 8.77 12.50 14.35
N TRP A 187 8.48 11.92 15.51
CA TRP A 187 7.57 10.76 15.65
C TRP A 187 6.13 11.09 15.23
N TYR A 188 5.69 12.32 15.50
CA TYR A 188 4.36 12.82 15.11
C TYR A 188 4.21 13.00 13.59
N GLY A 189 5.28 13.35 12.88
CA GLY A 189 5.24 13.74 11.46
C GLY A 189 5.25 12.59 10.46
N LYS A 190 5.50 11.35 10.89
CA LYS A 190 5.58 10.19 9.98
C LYS A 190 4.22 9.88 9.34
N ASN A 191 4.21 9.47 8.07
CA ASN A 191 2.99 9.05 7.38
C ASN A 191 2.37 7.83 8.11
N GLY A 192 1.06 7.89 8.38
CA GLY A 192 0.36 6.87 9.18
C GLY A 192 0.71 6.85 10.67
N SER A 193 1.34 7.90 11.22
CA SER A 193 1.77 7.92 12.62
C SER A 193 0.61 7.81 13.62
N LYS A 194 0.67 6.78 14.47
CA LYS A 194 -0.28 6.55 15.58
C LYS A 194 -0.22 7.65 16.65
N TRP A 195 0.83 8.48 16.66
CA TRP A 195 0.93 9.64 17.57
C TRP A 195 -0.16 10.70 17.29
N GLN A 196 -0.67 10.77 16.05
CA GLN A 196 -1.76 11.67 15.66
C GLN A 196 -3.14 11.14 16.10
N THR A 197 -3.35 9.81 16.01
CA THR A 197 -4.68 9.19 16.22
C THR A 197 -4.89 8.62 17.62
N MET A 198 -3.82 8.23 18.32
CA MET A 198 -3.87 7.63 19.67
C MET A 198 -2.76 8.21 20.58
N PRO A 199 -2.73 9.55 20.78
CA PRO A 199 -1.61 10.25 21.43
C PRO A 199 -1.31 9.75 22.85
N GLU A 200 -2.33 9.58 23.69
CA GLU A 200 -2.16 9.08 25.06
C GLU A 200 -1.58 7.67 25.12
N GLN A 201 -1.98 6.78 24.19
CA GLN A 201 -1.50 5.40 24.17
C GLN A 201 -0.01 5.35 23.80
N MET A 202 0.39 6.13 22.80
CA MET A 202 1.80 6.23 22.39
C MET A 202 2.67 6.84 23.47
N LEU A 203 2.18 7.87 24.19
CA LEU A 203 2.85 8.45 25.35
C LEU A 203 3.04 7.42 26.48
N ARG A 204 1.99 6.68 26.87
CA ARG A 204 2.08 5.62 27.89
C ARG A 204 3.05 4.50 27.47
N TYR A 205 3.02 4.08 26.21
CA TYR A 205 3.93 3.07 25.67
C TYR A 205 5.40 3.53 25.68
N ARG A 206 5.68 4.78 25.30
CA ARG A 206 7.05 5.35 25.37
C ARG A 206 7.51 5.49 26.82
N ALA A 207 6.66 5.95 27.73
CA ALA A 207 6.98 6.08 29.15
C ALA A 207 7.25 4.70 29.82
N ALA A 208 6.48 3.66 29.48
CA ALA A 208 6.75 2.28 29.93
C ALA A 208 8.06 1.72 29.38
N SER A 209 8.36 1.97 28.10
CA SER A 209 9.64 1.59 27.47
C SER A 209 10.84 2.30 28.11
N PHE A 210 10.69 3.57 28.50
CA PHE A 210 11.71 4.33 29.22
C PHE A 210 11.89 3.80 30.64
N PHE A 211 10.81 3.59 31.40
CA PHE A 211 10.85 2.99 32.75
C PHE A 211 11.56 1.63 32.74
N GLY A 212 11.13 0.73 31.85
CA GLY A 212 11.67 -0.64 31.76
C GLY A 212 13.16 -0.66 31.46
N ARG A 213 13.66 0.21 30.58
CA ARG A 213 15.11 0.27 30.28
C ARG A 213 15.97 0.85 31.40
N VAL A 214 15.42 1.77 32.21
CA VAL A 214 16.19 2.41 33.29
C VAL A 214 16.22 1.54 34.53
N TYR A 215 15.09 0.96 34.91
CA TYR A 215 14.93 0.27 36.20
C TYR A 215 14.93 -1.26 36.11
N ALA A 216 14.66 -1.84 34.93
CA ALA A 216 14.60 -3.29 34.73
C ALA A 216 15.11 -3.77 33.34
N PRO A 217 16.29 -3.30 32.87
CA PRO A 217 16.82 -3.63 31.54
C PRO A 217 17.03 -5.14 31.32
N GLU A 218 17.19 -5.91 32.40
CA GLU A 218 17.29 -7.38 32.39
C GLU A 218 16.01 -8.06 31.90
N LEU A 219 14.82 -7.55 32.28
CA LEU A 219 13.53 -8.09 31.82
C LEU A 219 13.34 -7.91 30.31
N LEU A 220 13.91 -6.84 29.77
CA LEU A 220 13.84 -6.52 28.34
C LEU A 220 15.02 -7.10 27.55
N MET A 221 16.00 -7.68 28.25
CA MET A 221 17.28 -8.15 27.70
C MET A 221 18.00 -7.06 26.87
N GLY A 222 17.86 -5.80 27.28
CA GLY A 222 18.40 -4.62 26.60
C GLY A 222 17.65 -4.19 25.33
N LEU A 223 16.59 -4.89 24.91
CA LEU A 223 15.83 -4.55 23.70
C LEU A 223 14.92 -3.32 23.89
N ARG A 224 14.60 -2.66 22.78
CA ARG A 224 13.72 -1.48 22.71
C ARG A 224 12.27 -1.89 22.51
N SER A 225 11.33 -0.95 22.65
CA SER A 225 9.97 -1.16 22.15
C SER A 225 9.93 -1.09 20.63
N ALA A 226 9.04 -1.88 20.02
CA ALA A 226 8.82 -1.91 18.58
C ALA A 226 8.47 -0.52 18.05
N GLU A 227 7.65 0.24 18.76
CA GLU A 227 7.30 1.62 18.42
C GLU A 227 8.52 2.56 18.43
N GLU A 228 9.50 2.33 19.31
CA GLU A 228 10.72 3.15 19.36
C GLU A 228 11.70 2.80 18.24
N GLU A 229 11.82 1.53 17.86
CA GLU A 229 12.66 1.16 16.72
C GLU A 229 12.05 1.61 15.37
N HIS A 230 10.72 1.55 15.19
CA HIS A 230 10.05 2.18 14.05
C HIS A 230 10.24 3.71 14.02
N ASP A 231 10.29 4.37 15.19
CA ASP A 231 10.58 5.80 15.27
C ASP A 231 12.05 6.12 14.91
N ARG A 232 12.98 5.22 15.20
CA ARG A 232 14.41 5.33 14.81
C ARG A 232 14.67 5.13 13.31
N ILE A 233 13.78 4.46 12.56
CA ILE A 233 13.90 4.36 11.10
C ILE A 233 13.73 5.76 10.49
N ILE A 234 14.83 6.32 10.00
CA ILE A 234 14.81 7.39 9.02
C ILE A 234 14.61 6.69 7.68
N ASP A 235 13.55 7.02 6.94
CA ASP A 235 13.38 6.49 5.59
C ASP A 235 14.41 7.15 4.66
N VAL A 236 15.55 6.48 4.50
CA VAL A 236 16.64 6.92 3.62
C VAL A 236 16.38 6.51 2.18
N THR A 237 15.34 5.68 1.92
CA THR A 237 14.96 5.24 0.58
C THR A 237 14.85 6.48 -0.32
N PRO A 238 15.70 6.64 -1.34
CA PRO A 238 15.33 7.52 -2.43
C PRO A 238 14.09 6.89 -3.03
N ASP A 239 13.00 7.64 -3.18
CA ASP A 239 11.77 7.12 -3.80
C ASP A 239 12.18 6.41 -5.09
N THR A 240 12.14 5.08 -5.05
CA THR A 240 12.22 4.25 -6.24
C THR A 240 10.84 4.32 -6.85
N ALA A 241 10.50 5.54 -7.29
CA ALA A 241 9.74 5.73 -8.48
C ALA A 241 10.33 4.74 -9.48
N THR A 242 9.61 3.64 -9.67
CA THR A 242 9.70 2.85 -10.89
C THR A 242 9.30 3.83 -11.97
N VAL A 243 10.28 4.58 -12.46
CA VAL A 243 10.15 5.36 -13.67
C VAL A 243 10.00 4.29 -14.73
N SER A 244 8.75 3.90 -14.96
CA SER A 244 8.31 3.39 -16.24
C SER A 244 8.62 4.51 -17.21
N VAL A 245 9.87 4.53 -17.69
CA VAL A 245 10.27 5.33 -18.83
C VAL A 245 9.46 4.73 -19.97
N GLN A 246 8.28 5.29 -20.18
CA GLN A 246 7.60 5.18 -21.46
C GLN A 246 8.53 5.93 -22.40
N HIS A 247 9.44 5.16 -23.00
CA HIS A 247 10.42 5.59 -23.97
C HIS A 247 9.63 6.11 -25.18
N ASP A 248 9.27 7.40 -25.14
CA ASP A 248 8.47 8.04 -26.18
C ASP A 248 9.32 8.14 -27.45
N LEU A 249 9.20 7.08 -28.24
CA LEU A 249 9.90 6.90 -29.51
C LEU A 249 9.58 8.06 -30.48
N GLY A 250 8.41 8.71 -30.33
CA GLY A 250 8.05 9.90 -31.10
C GLY A 250 8.88 11.12 -30.73
N ALA A 251 9.21 11.29 -29.44
CA ALA A 251 10.05 12.39 -28.97
C ALA A 251 11.49 12.28 -29.52
N VAL A 252 12.10 11.10 -29.48
CA VAL A 252 13.47 10.89 -30.02
C VAL A 252 13.50 11.01 -31.55
N LYS A 253 12.53 10.40 -32.25
CA LYS A 253 12.40 10.56 -33.71
C LYS A 253 12.28 12.04 -34.11
N LYS A 254 11.56 12.85 -33.31
CA LYS A 254 11.49 14.31 -33.50
C LYS A 254 12.81 15.02 -33.23
N GLN A 255 13.57 14.64 -32.21
CA GLN A 255 14.90 15.20 -31.93
C GLN A 255 15.90 14.93 -33.07
N ILE A 256 15.97 13.70 -33.57
CA ILE A 256 16.81 13.31 -34.73
C ILE A 256 16.51 14.17 -35.96
N LEU A 257 15.22 14.47 -36.21
CA LEU A 257 14.78 15.30 -37.33
C LEU A 257 15.00 16.81 -37.11
N GLN A 258 15.16 17.26 -35.86
CA GLN A 258 15.35 18.68 -35.50
C GLN A 258 16.81 19.07 -35.25
N ALA A 259 17.72 18.11 -35.09
CA ALA A 259 19.16 18.32 -34.97
C ALA A 259 19.74 18.99 -36.23
N LYS A 260 20.67 19.94 -36.03
CA LYS A 260 21.22 20.84 -37.06
C LYS A 260 22.73 20.75 -37.24
N THR A 261 23.43 20.16 -36.28
CA THR A 261 24.89 20.00 -36.27
C THR A 261 25.27 18.54 -36.04
N LEU A 262 26.49 18.13 -36.42
CA LEU A 262 26.91 16.73 -36.28
C LEU A 262 27.04 16.32 -34.80
N ASP A 263 27.57 17.23 -33.97
CA ASP A 263 27.71 17.08 -32.51
C ASP A 263 26.35 16.85 -31.81
N GLU A 264 25.27 17.45 -32.31
CA GLU A 264 23.89 17.17 -31.85
C GLU A 264 23.46 15.74 -32.21
N LEU A 265 23.85 15.19 -33.36
CA LEU A 265 23.57 13.79 -33.69
C LEU A 265 24.42 12.83 -32.83
N ASP A 266 25.69 13.14 -32.59
CA ASP A 266 26.59 12.31 -31.77
C ASP A 266 26.08 12.17 -30.32
N THR A 267 25.56 13.25 -29.75
CA THR A 267 24.95 13.21 -28.40
C THR A 267 23.63 12.42 -28.39
N ILE A 268 22.81 12.53 -29.44
CA ILE A 268 21.58 11.73 -29.59
C ILE A 268 21.92 10.22 -29.80
N ALA A 269 23.00 9.88 -30.50
CA ALA A 269 23.46 8.50 -30.67
C ALA A 269 23.73 7.81 -29.32
N ALA A 270 24.40 8.51 -28.40
CA ALA A 270 24.70 8.01 -27.05
C ALA A 270 23.45 7.88 -26.15
N ASP A 271 22.34 8.53 -26.48
CA ASP A 271 21.04 8.32 -25.83
C ASP A 271 20.25 7.18 -26.46
N ILE A 272 20.37 6.95 -27.78
CA ILE A 272 19.73 5.83 -28.50
C ILE A 272 20.25 4.46 -28.02
N GLU A 273 21.49 4.38 -27.52
CA GLU A 273 22.06 3.16 -26.93
C GLU A 273 21.26 2.58 -25.75
N LYS A 274 20.36 3.38 -25.14
CA LYS A 274 19.57 3.01 -23.95
C LYS A 274 18.20 2.39 -24.28
N TYR A 275 17.91 2.16 -25.56
CA TYR A 275 16.62 1.65 -26.08
C TYR A 275 16.71 0.16 -26.42
N SER A 276 15.56 -0.52 -26.55
CA SER A 276 15.51 -1.94 -26.94
C SER A 276 16.07 -2.16 -28.35
N ASP A 277 16.65 -3.33 -28.66
CA ASP A 277 17.30 -3.61 -29.95
C ASP A 277 16.42 -3.29 -31.17
N LYS A 278 15.11 -3.56 -31.06
CA LYS A 278 14.10 -3.29 -32.11
C LYS A 278 13.79 -1.80 -32.29
N GLU A 279 13.97 -1.00 -31.25
CA GLU A 279 13.73 0.44 -31.24
C GLU A 279 15.00 1.18 -31.68
N LYS A 280 16.16 0.78 -31.13
CA LYS A 280 17.49 1.22 -31.54
C LYS A 280 17.68 1.07 -33.06
N THR A 281 17.37 -0.10 -33.62
CA THR A 281 17.49 -0.33 -35.07
C THR A 281 16.49 0.42 -35.98
N GLU A 282 15.48 1.11 -35.42
CA GLU A 282 14.70 2.12 -36.16
C GLU A 282 15.31 3.52 -36.02
N LEU A 283 15.73 3.89 -34.81
CA LEU A 283 16.32 5.21 -34.52
C LEU A 283 17.66 5.38 -35.25
N ASP A 284 18.51 4.35 -35.27
CA ASP A 284 19.79 4.33 -35.98
C ASP A 284 19.61 4.56 -37.49
N LYS A 285 18.53 4.05 -38.11
CA LYS A 285 18.26 4.27 -39.54
C LYS A 285 17.96 5.74 -39.84
N LEU A 286 17.15 6.38 -39.00
CA LEU A 286 16.81 7.79 -39.12
C LEU A 286 18.00 8.70 -38.82
N LEU A 287 18.81 8.32 -37.82
CA LEU A 287 20.03 9.03 -37.44
C LEU A 287 21.07 8.98 -38.57
N ASN A 288 21.35 7.79 -39.12
CA ASN A 288 22.29 7.62 -40.24
C ASN A 288 21.83 8.35 -41.51
N ALA A 289 20.53 8.43 -41.78
CA ALA A 289 19.99 9.23 -42.89
C ALA A 289 20.27 10.73 -42.71
N GLN A 290 20.18 11.27 -41.49
CA GLN A 290 20.52 12.67 -41.20
C GLN A 290 22.04 12.91 -41.20
N TYR A 291 22.86 12.00 -40.65
CA TYR A 291 24.33 12.08 -40.79
C TYR A 291 24.76 12.18 -42.27
N LYS A 292 24.18 11.34 -43.14
CA LYS A 292 24.46 11.37 -44.59
C LYS A 292 24.12 12.74 -45.20
N LYS A 293 22.93 13.26 -44.92
CA LYS A 293 22.48 14.58 -45.39
C LYS A 293 23.40 15.72 -44.96
N TYR A 294 23.90 15.69 -43.71
CA TYR A 294 24.82 16.72 -43.21
C TYR A 294 26.28 16.53 -43.68
N SER A 295 26.71 15.29 -43.99
CA SER A 295 28.04 15.04 -44.57
C SER A 295 28.12 15.43 -46.05
N GLU A 296 27.06 15.20 -46.83
CA GLU A 296 26.95 15.64 -48.24
C GLU A 296 26.88 17.18 -48.36
N ALA A 297 26.33 17.86 -47.36
CA ALA A 297 26.37 19.31 -47.23
C ALA A 297 27.77 19.87 -46.90
N ALA A 298 28.72 19.03 -46.47
CA ALA A 298 30.10 19.42 -46.19
C ALA A 298 31.03 19.26 -47.40
N THR A 299 30.86 18.20 -48.19
CA THR A 299 31.71 17.92 -49.38
C THR A 299 31.52 18.93 -50.51
N THR A 300 30.33 19.53 -50.67
CA THR A 300 30.02 20.53 -51.69
C THR A 300 30.77 21.88 -51.54
N LYS A 301 31.59 22.07 -50.50
CA LYS A 301 32.34 23.33 -50.24
C LYS A 301 33.87 23.27 -50.47
N LYS A 302 34.46 22.15 -50.91
CA LYS A 302 35.94 22.02 -51.03
C LYS A 302 36.47 21.40 -52.34
N THR A 303 36.01 21.86 -53.49
CA THR A 303 36.64 21.52 -54.79
C THR A 303 37.88 22.38 -55.05
N LYS A 304 39.08 21.91 -54.65
CA LYS A 304 40.39 22.30 -55.24
C LYS A 304 41.55 21.41 -54.74
N ALA A 305 42.43 21.03 -55.67
CA ALA A 305 43.76 20.40 -55.50
C ALA A 305 43.85 18.96 -54.92
N GLN A 306 43.80 17.97 -55.83
CA GLN A 306 44.67 16.78 -55.84
C GLN A 306 45.99 17.12 -56.60
N PRO A 307 47.04 16.25 -56.74
CA PRO A 307 47.13 14.79 -56.54
C PRO A 307 48.21 14.40 -55.47
N LYS A 308 48.65 13.15 -55.23
CA LYS A 308 49.07 12.06 -56.15
C LYS A 308 49.15 10.67 -55.44
N ALA A 309 49.09 9.59 -56.24
CA ALA A 309 49.26 8.18 -55.82
C ALA A 309 50.76 7.77 -55.73
N THR A 310 51.15 6.54 -55.40
CA THR A 310 50.96 5.29 -56.19
C THR A 310 51.09 3.97 -55.38
N GLU A 311 50.30 2.95 -55.79
CA GLU A 311 50.64 1.51 -56.06
C GLU A 311 51.41 0.65 -55.01
N GLU A 312 51.28 -0.68 -54.91
CA GLU A 312 50.37 -1.77 -55.38
C GLU A 312 50.65 -3.01 -54.46
N THR A 313 49.80 -4.01 -54.22
CA THR A 313 49.30 -5.11 -55.08
C THR A 313 48.12 -5.82 -54.35
N VAL A 314 47.01 -6.30 -54.95
CA VAL A 314 46.83 -7.35 -56.00
C VAL A 314 47.22 -8.74 -55.46
N ILE A 315 46.36 -9.76 -55.27
CA ILE A 315 44.93 -10.10 -55.62
C ILE A 315 44.23 -10.70 -54.36
N GLU A 316 42.99 -11.24 -54.25
CA GLU A 316 41.85 -11.72 -55.10
C GLU A 316 40.53 -11.53 -54.25
N ASP A 317 39.27 -11.99 -54.46
CA ASP A 317 38.49 -12.84 -55.41
C ASP A 317 36.96 -12.42 -55.33
N ALA A 318 36.00 -13.19 -55.86
CA ALA A 318 34.53 -12.92 -55.90
C ALA A 318 33.67 -14.19 -55.57
N PRO A 319 32.32 -14.34 -55.83
CA PRO A 319 31.28 -13.49 -56.48
C PRO A 319 30.18 -12.93 -55.53
N THR A 320 29.40 -11.88 -55.82
CA THR A 320 28.33 -11.67 -56.86
C THR A 320 27.16 -12.66 -56.71
N GLU A 321 25.87 -12.33 -56.84
CA GLU A 321 25.13 -11.18 -57.43
C GLU A 321 24.33 -10.36 -56.36
N THR A 322 23.27 -9.54 -56.57
CA THR A 322 22.33 -9.25 -57.70
C THR A 322 21.80 -7.79 -57.67
N SER A 323 20.61 -7.51 -58.23
CA SER A 323 20.13 -6.18 -58.68
C SER A 323 18.63 -5.91 -58.42
N GLY A 324 18.16 -4.68 -58.68
CA GLY A 324 16.74 -4.27 -58.59
C GLY A 324 16.51 -3.14 -57.58
N GLU A 325 16.84 -1.88 -57.89
CA GLU A 325 16.01 -0.96 -58.68
C GLU A 325 14.68 -0.59 -57.97
N VAL A 326 14.63 0.63 -57.42
CA VAL A 326 13.39 1.26 -56.93
C VAL A 326 13.35 2.69 -57.47
N VAL A 327 12.26 3.04 -58.17
CA VAL A 327 12.11 4.33 -58.85
C VAL A 327 11.92 5.49 -57.86
N ASN A 328 12.59 6.62 -58.12
CA ASN A 328 12.36 7.86 -57.39
C ASN A 328 10.97 8.42 -57.71
N ALA A 329 10.14 8.59 -56.67
CA ALA A 329 8.94 9.42 -56.72
C ALA A 329 9.18 10.68 -55.86
N GLU A 330 9.72 11.73 -56.48
CA GLU A 330 9.93 13.02 -55.82
C GLU A 330 8.57 13.71 -55.59
N LEU A 331 8.16 13.81 -54.32
CA LEU A 331 6.92 14.49 -53.94
C LEU A 331 7.15 16.01 -53.81
N ASN A 332 6.22 16.79 -54.40
CA ASN A 332 6.44 18.20 -54.69
C ASN A 332 6.21 19.12 -53.48
N VAL A 333 6.86 20.29 -53.49
CA VAL A 333 6.87 21.30 -52.41
C VAL A 333 5.46 21.75 -51.99
N ASP A 334 4.48 21.68 -52.88
CA ASP A 334 3.10 22.06 -52.55
C ASP A 334 2.35 21.03 -51.70
N GLU A 335 2.74 19.74 -51.70
CA GLU A 335 2.24 18.78 -50.70
C GLU A 335 2.81 19.07 -49.31
N LEU A 336 4.10 19.41 -49.23
CA LEU A 336 4.73 19.87 -47.98
C LEU A 336 4.01 21.10 -47.42
N LYS A 337 3.61 22.07 -48.26
CA LYS A 337 2.78 23.21 -47.82
C LYS A 337 1.39 22.81 -47.34
N ARG A 338 0.73 21.84 -47.99
CA ARG A 338 -0.58 21.35 -47.55
C ARG A 338 -0.48 20.64 -46.19
N LEU A 339 0.48 19.74 -46.03
CA LEU A 339 0.78 19.07 -44.75
C LEU A 339 1.16 20.08 -43.65
N GLN A 340 1.86 21.17 -43.99
CA GLN A 340 2.21 22.21 -43.04
C GLN A 340 1.01 23.07 -42.62
N ALA A 341 0.10 23.42 -43.55
CA ALA A 341 -1.16 24.10 -43.23
C ALA A 341 -2.10 23.20 -42.42
N GLU A 342 -2.13 21.90 -42.70
CA GLU A 342 -2.88 20.89 -41.96
C GLU A 342 -2.32 20.72 -40.53
N ALA A 343 -1.00 20.75 -40.37
CA ALA A 343 -0.35 20.79 -39.06
C ALA A 343 -0.64 22.09 -38.27
N GLU A 344 -0.70 23.25 -38.93
CA GLU A 344 -1.07 24.52 -38.28
C GLU A 344 -2.54 24.55 -37.84
N ALA A 345 -3.45 23.92 -38.60
CA ALA A 345 -4.84 23.72 -38.18
C ALA A 345 -4.94 22.83 -36.93
N VAL A 346 -4.16 21.74 -36.86
CA VAL A 346 -4.07 20.87 -35.67
C VAL A 346 -3.49 21.61 -34.45
N VAL A 347 -2.59 22.58 -34.65
CA VAL A 347 -2.04 23.40 -33.55
C VAL A 347 -3.10 24.31 -32.94
N GLN A 348 -4.06 24.84 -33.71
CA GLN A 348 -5.13 25.70 -33.15
C GLN A 348 -6.15 24.92 -32.29
N GLN A 349 -6.32 23.61 -32.50
CA GLN A 349 -7.22 22.79 -31.66
C GLN A 349 -6.72 22.62 -30.22
N LYS A 350 -5.42 22.77 -29.94
CA LYS A 350 -4.83 22.57 -28.60
C LYS A 350 -5.01 23.77 -27.65
N LYS A 351 -6.22 24.35 -27.62
CA LYS A 351 -6.60 25.41 -26.67
C LYS A 351 -7.85 25.12 -25.84
N GLN A 352 -8.46 23.95 -26.01
CA GLN A 352 -9.48 23.42 -25.10
C GLN A 352 -8.85 22.41 -24.11
N PRO A 353 -9.32 22.36 -22.85
CA PRO A 353 -8.91 21.34 -21.89
C PRO A 353 -9.38 19.93 -22.31
N SER A 354 -8.76 18.89 -21.75
CA SER A 354 -9.12 17.50 -22.05
C SER A 354 -10.51 17.15 -21.51
N SER A 355 -11.25 16.26 -22.19
CA SER A 355 -12.54 15.72 -21.71
C SER A 355 -12.44 15.18 -20.28
N ALA A 356 -11.32 14.55 -19.91
CA ALA A 356 -11.08 14.06 -18.56
C ALA A 356 -10.86 15.17 -17.50
N GLU A 357 -10.38 16.34 -17.93
CA GLU A 357 -10.20 17.52 -17.08
C GLU A 357 -11.54 18.26 -16.91
N MET A 358 -12.27 18.47 -18.01
CA MET A 358 -13.62 19.05 -17.97
C MET A 358 -14.59 18.19 -17.15
N LYS A 359 -14.58 16.86 -17.32
CA LYS A 359 -15.33 15.92 -16.48
C LYS A 359 -15.07 16.13 -14.98
N LYS A 360 -13.81 16.38 -14.61
CA LYS A 360 -13.40 16.62 -13.22
C LYS A 360 -13.84 17.99 -12.71
N GLU A 361 -13.85 19.00 -13.58
CA GLU A 361 -14.31 20.36 -13.27
C GLU A 361 -15.84 20.44 -13.14
N TYR A 362 -16.60 19.93 -14.12
CA TYR A 362 -18.06 19.81 -14.05
C TYR A 362 -18.52 18.93 -12.88
N ALA A 363 -17.87 17.79 -12.62
CA ALA A 363 -18.20 16.97 -11.45
C ALA A 363 -17.93 17.69 -10.11
N LYS A 364 -16.95 18.61 -10.06
CA LYS A 364 -16.71 19.48 -8.90
C LYS A 364 -17.77 20.57 -8.79
N ALA A 365 -18.17 21.19 -9.90
CA ALA A 365 -19.24 22.20 -9.94
C ALA A 365 -20.57 21.62 -9.44
N LEU A 366 -20.99 20.46 -9.96
CA LEU A 366 -22.20 19.74 -9.55
C LEU A 366 -22.22 19.37 -8.05
N ASN A 367 -21.07 19.05 -7.47
CA ASN A 367 -20.96 18.77 -6.02
C ASN A 367 -20.81 20.04 -5.14
N THR A 368 -20.69 21.22 -5.75
CA THR A 368 -20.60 22.53 -5.07
C THR A 368 -21.86 23.39 -5.25
N ALA A 369 -22.76 22.99 -6.16
CA ALA A 369 -24.07 23.57 -6.39
C ALA A 369 -24.92 23.63 -5.10
N LYS A 370 -25.69 24.71 -4.94
CA LYS A 370 -26.46 25.03 -3.72
C LYS A 370 -27.97 25.06 -3.95
N SER A 371 -28.43 25.18 -5.20
CA SER A 371 -29.84 25.14 -5.56
C SER A 371 -30.09 24.25 -6.77
N LEU A 372 -31.36 23.90 -7.02
CA LEU A 372 -31.75 23.16 -8.21
C LEU A 372 -31.49 23.94 -9.51
N ALA A 373 -31.54 25.29 -9.47
CA ALA A 373 -31.24 26.15 -10.61
C ALA A 373 -29.76 26.05 -11.00
N ASP A 374 -28.84 26.10 -10.02
CA ASP A 374 -27.40 25.89 -10.25
C ASP A 374 -27.13 24.57 -11.01
N VAL A 375 -27.92 23.53 -10.73
CA VAL A 375 -27.79 22.18 -11.33
C VAL A 375 -28.49 22.08 -12.70
N LEU A 376 -29.38 23.00 -13.05
CA LEU A 376 -29.94 23.17 -14.39
C LEU A 376 -28.97 23.96 -15.27
N ASP A 377 -28.45 25.09 -14.77
CA ASP A 377 -27.45 25.92 -15.46
C ASP A 377 -26.18 25.11 -15.82
N ILE A 378 -25.74 24.21 -14.93
CA ILE A 378 -24.59 23.33 -15.18
C ILE A 378 -24.93 22.19 -16.17
N GLU A 379 -26.17 21.68 -16.19
CA GLU A 379 -26.58 20.70 -17.20
C GLU A 379 -26.60 21.32 -18.60
N GLU A 380 -27.18 22.52 -18.76
CA GLU A 380 -27.19 23.24 -20.04
C GLU A 380 -25.75 23.53 -20.53
N GLN A 381 -24.81 23.82 -19.63
CA GLN A 381 -23.40 23.98 -19.99
C GLN A 381 -22.75 22.67 -20.45
N ILE A 382 -23.13 21.53 -19.87
CA ILE A 382 -22.59 20.20 -20.24
C ILE A 382 -23.17 19.71 -21.57
N GLU A 383 -24.45 19.98 -21.85
CA GLU A 383 -25.09 19.58 -23.12
C GLU A 383 -24.61 20.42 -24.33
N ASN A 384 -24.15 21.65 -24.10
CA ASN A 384 -23.61 22.52 -25.14
C ASN A 384 -22.09 22.39 -25.38
N ASP A 385 -21.33 21.67 -24.54
CA ASP A 385 -19.87 21.52 -24.72
C ASP A 385 -19.48 20.34 -25.63
N ALA A 386 -19.24 20.66 -26.90
CA ALA A 386 -18.85 19.71 -27.93
C ALA A 386 -17.45 19.07 -27.76
N ALA A 387 -16.64 19.47 -26.77
CA ALA A 387 -15.34 18.86 -26.49
C ALA A 387 -15.39 17.73 -25.43
N LEU A 388 -16.57 17.43 -24.86
CA LEU A 388 -16.76 16.32 -23.92
C LEU A 388 -17.04 15.00 -24.66
N THR A 389 -16.41 13.90 -24.26
CA THR A 389 -16.67 12.58 -24.87
C THR A 389 -17.96 11.95 -24.36
N GLN A 390 -18.65 11.18 -25.21
CA GLN A 390 -19.91 10.50 -24.88
C GLN A 390 -19.93 9.72 -23.54
N PRO A 391 -18.92 8.89 -23.18
CA PRO A 391 -18.91 8.21 -21.87
C PRO A 391 -18.62 9.16 -20.69
N ASP A 392 -17.98 10.31 -20.91
CA ASP A 392 -17.80 11.32 -19.89
C ASP A 392 -19.09 12.12 -19.66
N ALA A 393 -19.83 12.44 -20.72
CA ALA A 393 -21.15 13.07 -20.65
C ALA A 393 -22.16 12.18 -19.90
N GLN A 394 -22.23 10.89 -20.21
CA GLN A 394 -23.09 9.92 -19.50
C GLN A 394 -22.76 9.83 -18.00
N TYR A 395 -21.48 9.89 -17.63
CA TYR A 395 -21.07 9.93 -16.23
C TYR A 395 -21.52 11.23 -15.53
N LEU A 396 -21.47 12.38 -16.23
CA LEU A 396 -21.96 13.64 -15.67
C LEU A 396 -23.48 13.65 -15.54
N GLN A 397 -24.24 13.12 -16.50
CA GLN A 397 -25.70 12.98 -16.41
C GLN A 397 -26.11 12.12 -15.20
N ALA A 398 -25.46 10.98 -14.96
CA ALA A 398 -25.70 10.17 -13.76
C ALA A 398 -25.34 10.89 -12.44
N ASN A 399 -24.40 11.84 -12.47
CA ASN A 399 -24.05 12.69 -11.33
C ASN A 399 -25.06 13.85 -11.15
N ILE A 400 -25.58 14.43 -12.24
CA ILE A 400 -26.66 15.42 -12.23
C ILE A 400 -27.91 14.82 -11.58
N GLU A 401 -28.35 13.63 -12.02
CA GLU A 401 -29.50 12.92 -11.46
C GLU A 401 -29.34 12.66 -9.95
N GLN A 402 -28.16 12.18 -9.53
CA GLN A 402 -27.82 12.00 -8.11
C GLN A 402 -27.78 13.31 -7.30
N VAL A 403 -27.51 14.45 -7.92
CA VAL A 403 -27.54 15.77 -7.26
C VAL A 403 -28.97 16.33 -7.23
N ARG A 404 -29.77 16.19 -8.29
CA ARG A 404 -31.19 16.57 -8.32
C ARG A 404 -31.99 15.83 -7.24
N ALA A 405 -31.79 14.51 -7.11
CA ALA A 405 -32.39 13.69 -6.06
C ALA A 405 -32.01 14.10 -4.60
N LYS A 406 -31.03 14.99 -4.40
CA LYS A 406 -30.75 15.62 -3.09
C LYS A 406 -31.60 16.88 -2.85
N PHE A 407 -31.94 17.63 -3.91
CA PHE A 407 -32.70 18.88 -3.86
C PHE A 407 -34.22 18.70 -4.03
N GLU A 408 -34.67 17.64 -4.71
CA GLU A 408 -36.11 17.37 -4.95
C GLU A 408 -36.88 16.82 -3.73
N LYS A 409 -36.22 16.62 -2.59
CA LYS A 409 -36.86 16.13 -1.37
C LYS A 409 -37.73 17.22 -0.74
N PRO A 410 -39.06 17.01 -0.57
CA PRO A 410 -39.93 18.02 0.05
C PRO A 410 -39.49 18.36 1.48
N GLN A 411 -39.44 19.65 1.79
CA GLN A 411 -39.17 20.13 3.15
C GLN A 411 -40.31 19.72 4.10
N THR A 412 -39.96 19.28 5.31
CA THR A 412 -40.90 19.09 6.42
C THR A 412 -40.37 19.73 7.69
N GLN A 413 -41.23 20.54 8.33
CA GLN A 413 -41.09 21.01 9.70
C GLN A 413 -42.04 20.21 10.62
N PRO A 414 -41.94 20.34 11.96
CA PRO A 414 -42.01 19.16 12.83
C PRO A 414 -43.41 18.78 13.36
N GLU A 415 -43.47 17.56 13.91
CA GLU A 415 -44.50 17.00 14.80
C GLU A 415 -45.96 16.95 14.32
N GLN A 416 -46.41 15.73 13.94
CA GLN A 416 -47.35 14.96 14.78
C GLN A 416 -47.55 13.52 14.29
N GLN A 417 -48.30 12.72 15.06
CA GLN A 417 -48.38 11.26 14.98
C GLN A 417 -49.31 10.78 13.84
N GLN A 418 -48.86 9.86 12.98
CA GLN A 418 -49.30 8.44 12.98
C GLN A 418 -48.76 7.61 11.80
N THR A 419 -48.77 6.30 12.01
CA THR A 419 -48.26 5.19 11.20
C THR A 419 -48.52 5.22 9.69
N ALA A 420 -47.44 5.10 8.91
CA ALA A 420 -47.40 4.39 7.63
C ALA A 420 -46.12 3.54 7.58
N ALA A 421 -46.20 2.29 7.10
CA ALA A 421 -45.06 1.37 7.15
C ALA A 421 -44.03 1.69 6.04
N ALA A 422 -42.81 2.07 6.44
CA ALA A 422 -41.70 2.21 5.52
C ALA A 422 -41.22 0.83 5.01
N ALA A 423 -40.87 0.74 3.72
CA ALA A 423 -40.28 -0.47 3.17
C ALA A 423 -38.91 -0.75 3.82
N PRO A 424 -38.56 -2.02 4.13
CA PRO A 424 -37.33 -2.33 4.86
C PRO A 424 -36.07 -2.06 4.05
N ASP A 425 -35.10 -1.38 4.66
CA ASP A 425 -33.82 -1.02 4.01
C ASP A 425 -33.13 -2.26 3.40
N PRO A 426 -32.73 -2.24 2.11
CA PRO A 426 -32.19 -3.42 1.43
C PRO A 426 -30.91 -3.95 2.10
N ILE A 427 -30.08 -3.06 2.65
CA ILE A 427 -28.84 -3.42 3.37
C ILE A 427 -29.15 -4.14 4.69
N LYS A 428 -30.12 -3.64 5.47
CA LYS A 428 -30.52 -4.28 6.74
C LYS A 428 -31.21 -5.62 6.45
N SER A 429 -32.07 -5.65 5.44
CA SER A 429 -32.75 -6.84 4.96
C SER A 429 -31.78 -7.95 4.57
N LYS A 430 -30.73 -7.64 3.80
CA LYS A 430 -29.69 -8.61 3.41
C LYS A 430 -28.86 -9.10 4.62
N SER A 431 -28.59 -8.24 5.59
CA SER A 431 -27.88 -8.62 6.83
C SER A 431 -28.70 -9.59 7.69
N VAL A 432 -29.99 -9.30 7.91
CA VAL A 432 -30.93 -10.18 8.63
C VAL A 432 -31.09 -11.52 7.91
N MET A 433 -31.15 -11.50 6.57
CA MET A 433 -31.21 -12.72 5.76
C MET A 433 -29.99 -13.63 5.95
N GLY A 434 -28.77 -13.09 5.89
CA GLY A 434 -27.54 -13.86 6.06
C GLY A 434 -27.45 -14.54 7.44
N GLY A 435 -27.87 -13.85 8.50
CA GLY A 435 -27.99 -14.45 9.84
C GLY A 435 -28.98 -15.61 9.88
N LEU A 436 -30.17 -15.44 9.29
CA LEU A 436 -31.20 -16.48 9.27
C LEU A 436 -30.80 -17.69 8.41
N MET A 437 -30.21 -17.50 7.22
CA MET A 437 -29.64 -18.60 6.43
C MET A 437 -28.61 -19.40 7.24
N THR A 438 -27.72 -18.70 7.95
CA THR A 438 -26.69 -19.33 8.78
C THR A 438 -27.32 -20.15 9.92
N SER A 439 -28.45 -19.71 10.48
CA SER A 439 -29.23 -20.48 11.46
C SER A 439 -29.94 -21.70 10.85
N ILE A 440 -30.51 -21.58 9.64
CA ILE A 440 -31.10 -22.70 8.90
C ILE A 440 -30.04 -23.78 8.65
N ALA A 441 -28.91 -23.41 8.03
CA ALA A 441 -27.84 -24.34 7.66
C ALA A 441 -27.24 -25.09 8.87
N ASN A 442 -27.10 -24.42 10.02
CA ASN A 442 -26.56 -25.02 11.24
C ASN A 442 -27.57 -25.86 12.04
N SER A 443 -28.88 -25.75 11.79
CA SER A 443 -29.90 -26.55 12.46
C SER A 443 -29.73 -28.03 12.11
N LYS A 444 -29.76 -28.92 13.11
CA LYS A 444 -29.57 -30.38 12.96
C LYS A 444 -30.84 -31.18 13.23
N THR A 445 -31.75 -30.62 14.01
CA THR A 445 -33.03 -31.23 14.39
C THR A 445 -34.21 -30.41 13.88
N VAL A 446 -35.37 -31.06 13.74
CA VAL A 446 -36.62 -30.40 13.31
C VAL A 446 -37.06 -29.34 14.35
N ASP A 447 -36.75 -29.52 15.63
CA ASP A 447 -37.10 -28.56 16.69
C ASP A 447 -36.19 -27.32 16.73
N GLU A 448 -34.89 -27.46 16.47
CA GLU A 448 -34.02 -26.31 16.20
C GLU A 448 -34.54 -25.51 15.00
N LEU A 449 -34.95 -26.21 13.93
CA LEU A 449 -35.46 -25.58 12.73
C LEU A 449 -36.79 -24.82 12.98
N LYS A 450 -37.71 -25.37 13.81
CA LYS A 450 -38.92 -24.64 14.26
C LYS A 450 -38.59 -23.31 14.93
N ASN A 451 -37.57 -23.27 15.80
CA ASN A 451 -37.15 -22.03 16.47
C ASN A 451 -36.65 -20.99 15.45
N VAL A 452 -35.99 -21.42 14.36
CA VAL A 452 -35.59 -20.53 13.26
C VAL A 452 -36.82 -20.00 12.48
N ALA A 453 -37.89 -20.79 12.32
CA ALA A 453 -39.14 -20.31 11.73
C ALA A 453 -39.81 -19.20 12.58
N GLU A 454 -39.73 -19.28 13.91
CA GLU A 454 -40.21 -18.20 14.79
C GLU A 454 -39.38 -16.93 14.60
N LEU A 455 -38.05 -17.04 14.53
CA LEU A 455 -37.14 -15.90 14.27
C LEU A 455 -37.36 -15.29 12.88
N MET A 456 -37.68 -16.08 11.86
CA MET A 456 -38.10 -15.61 10.54
C MET A 456 -39.40 -14.80 10.61
N ASN A 457 -40.39 -15.27 11.39
CA ASN A 457 -41.65 -14.54 11.57
C ASN A 457 -41.47 -13.24 12.37
N GLN A 458 -40.65 -13.24 13.43
CA GLN A 458 -40.34 -12.04 14.23
C GLN A 458 -39.58 -10.95 13.45
N ASN A 459 -38.89 -11.31 12.35
CA ASN A 459 -38.14 -10.37 11.51
C ASN A 459 -38.78 -10.14 10.13
N LYS A 460 -39.98 -10.65 9.91
CA LYS A 460 -40.76 -10.52 8.66
C LYS A 460 -40.83 -9.08 8.13
N ASP A 461 -41.06 -8.11 9.01
CA ASP A 461 -41.25 -6.70 8.63
C ASP A 461 -39.91 -5.98 8.34
N LYS A 462 -38.77 -6.65 8.58
CA LYS A 462 -37.40 -6.19 8.25
C LYS A 462 -36.87 -6.83 6.97
N LEU A 463 -37.65 -7.69 6.32
CA LEU A 463 -37.25 -8.49 5.15
C LEU A 463 -38.00 -8.05 3.89
N LEU A 464 -37.26 -7.91 2.78
CA LEU A 464 -37.83 -7.76 1.44
C LEU A 464 -38.51 -9.07 1.01
N ALA A 465 -39.51 -8.95 0.13
CA ALA A 465 -40.30 -10.10 -0.35
C ALA A 465 -39.45 -11.18 -1.05
N GLU A 466 -38.40 -10.76 -1.75
CA GLU A 466 -37.41 -11.63 -2.41
C GLU A 466 -36.63 -12.45 -1.37
N HIS A 467 -35.89 -11.78 -0.48
CA HIS A 467 -35.15 -12.42 0.62
C HIS A 467 -36.02 -13.35 1.50
N LYS A 468 -37.30 -13.00 1.71
CA LYS A 468 -38.24 -13.86 2.43
C LYS A 468 -38.58 -15.14 1.66
N THR A 469 -38.68 -15.07 0.34
CA THR A 469 -38.95 -16.22 -0.54
C THR A 469 -37.73 -17.14 -0.62
N GLU A 470 -36.53 -16.56 -0.67
CA GLU A 470 -35.25 -17.26 -0.59
C GLU A 470 -35.11 -18.04 0.72
N LEU A 471 -35.31 -17.38 1.87
CA LEU A 471 -35.29 -18.04 3.19
C LEU A 471 -36.32 -19.17 3.35
N LEU A 472 -37.54 -19.00 2.81
CA LEU A 472 -38.56 -20.05 2.84
C LEU A 472 -38.19 -21.26 1.96
N THR A 473 -37.43 -21.03 0.89
CA THR A 473 -36.93 -22.09 0.00
C THR A 473 -35.83 -22.90 0.69
N GLU A 474 -34.83 -22.22 1.26
CA GLU A 474 -33.76 -22.85 2.06
C GLU A 474 -34.32 -23.60 3.29
N TYR A 475 -35.26 -22.98 4.02
CA TYR A 475 -35.94 -23.61 5.15
C TYR A 475 -36.60 -24.93 4.75
N LYS A 476 -37.30 -24.95 3.60
CA LYS A 476 -37.96 -26.14 3.09
C LYS A 476 -36.94 -27.23 2.73
N GLN A 477 -35.91 -26.90 1.96
CA GLN A 477 -34.86 -27.86 1.58
C GLN A 477 -34.16 -28.45 2.81
N ARG A 478 -33.86 -27.61 3.82
CA ARG A 478 -33.25 -28.07 5.07
C ARG A 478 -34.17 -28.96 5.89
N LYS A 479 -35.48 -28.68 5.91
CA LYS A 479 -36.48 -29.54 6.56
C LYS A 479 -36.56 -30.91 5.90
N GLU A 480 -36.71 -30.95 4.57
CA GLU A 480 -36.76 -32.20 3.80
C GLU A 480 -35.46 -33.01 3.98
N PHE A 481 -34.30 -32.35 4.03
CA PHE A 481 -33.02 -33.00 4.32
C PHE A 481 -32.94 -33.64 5.72
N ILE A 482 -33.42 -32.96 6.76
CA ILE A 482 -33.40 -33.49 8.14
C ILE A 482 -34.41 -34.63 8.29
N GLU A 483 -35.62 -34.50 7.74
CA GLU A 483 -36.64 -35.55 7.81
C GLU A 483 -36.18 -36.81 7.05
N ASN A 484 -35.61 -36.67 5.84
CA ASN A 484 -35.01 -37.78 5.11
C ASN A 484 -33.78 -38.39 5.82
N GLN A 485 -33.09 -37.67 6.71
CA GLN A 485 -32.04 -38.26 7.53
C GLN A 485 -32.60 -39.10 8.68
N GLN A 486 -33.70 -38.67 9.31
CA GLN A 486 -34.33 -39.45 10.39
C GLN A 486 -34.94 -40.75 9.84
N ASP A 487 -35.58 -40.70 8.67
CA ASP A 487 -36.18 -41.85 7.94
C ASP A 487 -35.13 -42.87 7.41
N MET A 488 -33.82 -42.63 7.65
CA MET A 488 -32.72 -43.58 7.38
C MET A 488 -32.12 -44.22 8.67
N PHE A 489 -32.62 -43.85 9.85
CA PHE A 489 -32.12 -44.35 11.14
C PHE A 489 -33.21 -44.99 12.05
N GLU A 490 -34.47 -45.02 11.60
CA GLU A 490 -35.56 -45.84 12.17
C GLU A 490 -35.76 -47.16 11.39
#